data_AF-A0A7J2IWZ2-F1
#
_entry.id   AF-A0A7J2IWZ2-F1
#
_cell.length_a   1.000
_cell.length_b   1.000
_cell.length_c   1.000
_cell.angle_alpha   90.00
_cell.angle_beta   90.00
_cell.angle_gamma   90.00
#
_symmetry.space_group_name_H-M   'P 1'
#
loop_
_entity.id
_entity.type
_entity.pdbx_description
1 polymer ?
#
loop_
_entity_poly.entity_id
_entity_poly.type
_entity_poly.pdbx_seq_one_letter_code
_entity_poly.pdbx_strand_id
1 'polypeptide(L)'
;MIGYWPEWGELIVNACEPGWRELLLEEAIPFIREKGFCGLFLDNLDVVELYPWMGEGLLALVSSIRASWPDAILIQNRGFQLLEASALYINGVLFEDFGTYYNFTTGRYEKLSGSGLSWLREVACWLADLRASLGLIVLALAYADPGSPSTFRDYMEFVNNLAAEYGFIPYVSDVNLTYINLAYARG
;
A
#
# COMPACT_ATOMS: atom_id res chain seq x y z
N MET A 1 -18.99 1.15 -12.91
CA MET A 1 -17.69 1.36 -13.59
C MET A 1 -17.59 2.81 -14.02
N ILE A 2 -16.46 3.45 -13.79
CA ILE A 2 -16.29 4.90 -14.05
C ILE A 2 -14.98 5.26 -14.78
N GLY A 3 -14.08 4.30 -14.99
CA GLY A 3 -12.80 4.54 -15.64
C GLY A 3 -12.04 3.24 -15.93
N TYR A 4 -10.84 3.39 -16.48
CA TYR A 4 -9.92 2.30 -16.83
C TYR A 4 -8.48 2.73 -16.57
N TRP A 5 -7.69 1.87 -15.95
CA TRP A 5 -6.29 2.06 -15.64
C TRP A 5 -5.44 1.19 -16.58
N PRO A 6 -4.85 1.76 -17.65
CA PRO A 6 -4.24 0.97 -18.72
C PRO A 6 -2.94 0.28 -18.31
N GLU A 7 -2.15 0.87 -17.40
CA GLU A 7 -0.89 0.31 -16.91
C GLU A 7 -1.09 -1.08 -16.28
N TRP A 8 -2.21 -1.27 -15.57
CA TRP A 8 -2.55 -2.52 -14.88
C TRP A 8 -3.66 -3.32 -15.57
N GLY A 9 -4.25 -2.78 -16.63
CA GLY A 9 -5.39 -3.38 -17.30
C GLY A 9 -6.66 -3.40 -16.43
N GLU A 10 -6.78 -2.48 -15.49
CA GLU A 10 -7.80 -2.49 -14.45
C GLU A 10 -8.98 -1.59 -14.74
N LEU A 11 -10.12 -1.96 -14.16
CA LEU A 11 -11.40 -1.32 -14.33
C LEU A 11 -11.72 -0.53 -13.04
N ILE A 12 -11.94 0.78 -13.14
CA ILE A 12 -12.17 1.64 -11.96
C ILE A 12 -13.65 1.58 -11.57
N VAL A 13 -13.93 1.06 -10.37
CA VAL A 13 -15.28 0.94 -9.81
C VAL A 13 -15.66 2.21 -9.04
N ASN A 14 -16.94 2.58 -9.07
CA ASN A 14 -17.45 3.61 -8.16
C ASN A 14 -17.58 3.00 -6.75
N ALA A 15 -16.68 3.35 -5.84
CA ALA A 15 -16.68 2.84 -4.48
C ALA A 15 -17.90 3.30 -3.64
N CYS A 16 -18.62 4.32 -4.09
CA CYS A 16 -19.85 4.79 -3.45
C CYS A 16 -21.10 3.98 -3.82
N GLU A 17 -21.01 3.05 -4.79
CA GLU A 17 -22.16 2.23 -5.17
C GLU A 17 -22.50 1.22 -4.06
N PRO A 18 -23.76 1.16 -3.59
CA PRO A 18 -24.17 0.21 -2.57
C PRO A 18 -23.87 -1.24 -2.94
N GLY A 19 -24.08 -1.62 -4.20
CA GLY A 19 -23.81 -2.98 -4.68
C GLY A 19 -22.33 -3.36 -4.65
N TRP A 20 -21.42 -2.39 -4.77
CA TRP A 20 -19.98 -2.65 -4.60
C TRP A 20 -19.63 -2.96 -3.15
N ARG A 21 -20.21 -2.18 -2.23
CA ARG A 21 -20.03 -2.37 -0.80
C ARG A 21 -20.63 -3.69 -0.31
N GLU A 22 -21.84 -4.03 -0.78
CA GLU A 22 -22.51 -5.30 -0.49
C GLU A 22 -21.66 -6.48 -0.97
N LEU A 23 -21.21 -6.47 -2.22
CA LEU A 23 -20.33 -7.49 -2.77
C LEU A 23 -19.07 -7.71 -1.92
N LEU A 24 -18.42 -6.64 -1.47
CA LEU A 24 -17.21 -6.75 -0.64
C LEU A 24 -17.52 -7.31 0.75
N LEU A 25 -18.53 -6.77 1.42
CA LEU A 25 -18.82 -7.11 2.82
C LEU A 25 -19.52 -8.46 2.98
N GLU A 26 -20.36 -8.85 2.03
CA GLU A 26 -21.24 -10.01 2.13
C GLU A 26 -20.75 -11.22 1.32
N GLU A 27 -19.89 -11.02 0.33
CA GLU A 27 -19.36 -12.12 -0.50
C GLU A 27 -17.84 -12.23 -0.42
N ALA A 28 -17.10 -11.20 -0.85
CA ALA A 28 -15.66 -11.31 -1.06
C ALA A 28 -14.86 -11.51 0.24
N ILE A 29 -15.13 -10.69 1.25
CA ILE A 29 -14.42 -10.78 2.54
C ILE A 29 -14.78 -12.08 3.30
N PRO A 30 -16.07 -12.47 3.42
CA PRO A 30 -16.42 -13.79 3.95
C PRO A 30 -15.70 -14.93 3.24
N PHE A 31 -15.65 -14.93 1.91
CA PHE A 31 -14.94 -15.95 1.14
C PHE A 31 -13.44 -16.00 1.48
N ILE A 32 -12.77 -14.84 1.54
CA ILE A 32 -11.36 -14.74 1.95
C ILE A 32 -11.16 -15.32 3.36
N ARG A 33 -12.08 -15.03 4.28
CA ARG A 33 -12.02 -15.55 5.64
C ARG A 33 -12.16 -17.07 5.71
N GLU A 34 -13.08 -17.65 4.94
CA GLU A 34 -13.26 -19.11 4.84
C GLU A 34 -12.00 -19.82 4.32
N LYS A 35 -11.16 -19.14 3.53
CA LYS A 35 -9.86 -19.66 3.09
C LYS A 35 -8.78 -19.61 4.17
N GLY A 36 -9.07 -19.10 5.35
CA GLY A 36 -8.17 -19.09 6.50
C GLY A 36 -7.30 -17.84 6.63
N PHE A 37 -7.52 -16.82 5.80
CA PHE A 37 -6.83 -15.53 5.95
C PHE A 37 -7.28 -14.83 7.24
N CYS A 38 -6.34 -14.16 7.92
CA CYS A 38 -6.57 -13.44 9.17
C CYS A 38 -6.65 -11.92 9.01
N GLY A 39 -6.54 -11.43 7.77
CA GLY A 39 -6.48 -10.01 7.48
C GLY A 39 -6.75 -9.72 6.01
N LEU A 40 -6.85 -8.43 5.71
CA LEU A 40 -7.10 -7.88 4.40
C LEU A 40 -6.04 -6.84 4.09
N PHE A 41 -5.57 -6.88 2.85
CA PHE A 41 -4.75 -5.83 2.25
C PHE A 41 -5.66 -5.02 1.33
N LEU A 42 -5.86 -3.74 1.67
CA LEU A 42 -6.83 -2.85 1.04
C LEU A 42 -6.10 -1.96 0.03
N ASP A 43 -6.25 -2.28 -1.25
CA ASP A 43 -5.58 -1.58 -2.33
C ASP A 43 -6.44 -0.49 -2.98
N ASN A 44 -5.82 0.41 -3.75
CA ASN A 44 -6.47 1.45 -4.56
C ASN A 44 -7.28 2.50 -3.78
N LEU A 45 -6.93 2.80 -2.53
CA LEU A 45 -7.57 3.90 -1.78
C LEU A 45 -7.12 5.28 -2.26
N ASP A 46 -5.99 5.37 -2.94
CA ASP A 46 -5.47 6.55 -3.61
C ASP A 46 -6.24 6.94 -4.89
N VAL A 47 -7.18 6.11 -5.35
CA VAL A 47 -8.15 6.48 -6.39
C VAL A 47 -8.90 7.78 -6.06
N VAL A 48 -9.00 8.14 -4.77
CA VAL A 48 -9.53 9.42 -4.29
C VAL A 48 -8.77 10.63 -4.83
N GLU A 49 -7.49 10.50 -5.17
CA GLU A 49 -6.69 11.60 -5.75
C GLU A 49 -7.20 11.95 -7.16
N LEU A 50 -7.70 10.95 -7.90
CA LEU A 50 -8.33 11.11 -9.20
C LEU A 50 -9.84 11.43 -9.10
N TYR A 51 -10.51 10.85 -8.10
CA TYR A 51 -11.95 11.00 -7.88
C TYR A 51 -12.26 11.39 -6.43
N PRO A 52 -12.01 12.66 -6.03
CA PRO A 52 -12.14 13.10 -4.64
C PRO A 52 -13.52 12.89 -4.02
N TRP A 53 -14.57 12.89 -4.85
CA TRP A 53 -15.95 12.64 -4.43
C TRP A 53 -16.18 11.22 -3.90
N MET A 54 -15.27 10.27 -4.13
CA MET A 54 -15.31 8.93 -3.55
C MET A 54 -14.83 8.86 -2.10
N GLY A 55 -14.18 9.90 -1.58
CA GLY A 55 -13.48 9.84 -0.29
C GLY A 55 -14.37 9.38 0.87
N GLU A 56 -15.57 9.93 0.99
CA GLU A 56 -16.52 9.52 2.03
C GLU A 56 -16.99 8.07 1.85
N GLY A 57 -17.22 7.62 0.61
CA GLY A 57 -17.61 6.25 0.31
C GLY A 57 -16.51 5.24 0.65
N LEU A 58 -15.26 5.56 0.32
CA LEU A 58 -14.08 4.74 0.65
C LEU A 58 -13.89 4.67 2.18
N LEU A 59 -13.97 5.79 2.89
CA LEU A 59 -13.88 5.80 4.36
C LEU A 59 -15.03 5.02 5.02
N ALA A 60 -16.25 5.16 4.49
CA ALA A 60 -17.39 4.40 4.95
C ALA A 60 -17.18 2.90 4.73
N LEU A 61 -16.59 2.50 3.59
CA LEU A 61 -16.25 1.11 3.32
C LEU A 61 -15.22 0.58 4.32
N VAL A 62 -14.08 1.26 4.52
CA VAL A 62 -13.03 0.83 5.46
C VAL A 62 -13.57 0.70 6.89
N SER A 63 -14.29 1.71 7.38
CA SER A 63 -14.87 1.66 8.73
C SER A 63 -15.87 0.51 8.91
N SER A 64 -16.58 0.16 7.84
CA SER A 64 -17.56 -0.93 7.88
C SER A 64 -16.92 -2.32 7.77
N ILE A 65 -15.81 -2.44 7.04
CA ILE A 65 -14.97 -3.63 7.09
C ILE A 65 -14.48 -3.85 8.52
N ARG A 66 -13.95 -2.82 9.19
CA ARG A 66 -13.52 -2.92 10.59
C ARG A 66 -14.68 -3.30 11.52
N ALA A 67 -15.86 -2.72 11.34
CA ALA A 67 -17.02 -3.02 12.18
C ALA A 67 -17.49 -4.49 12.03
N SER A 68 -17.51 -5.01 10.81
CA SER A 68 -17.89 -6.40 10.54
C SER A 68 -16.81 -7.41 10.95
N TRP A 69 -15.54 -6.99 10.94
CA TRP A 69 -14.37 -7.86 11.17
C TRP A 69 -13.38 -7.21 12.16
N PRO A 70 -13.75 -7.06 13.44
CA PRO A 70 -12.98 -6.29 14.41
C PRO A 70 -11.57 -6.85 14.65
N ASP A 71 -11.39 -8.16 14.55
CA ASP A 71 -10.12 -8.85 14.81
C ASP A 71 -9.22 -8.98 13.56
N ALA A 72 -9.72 -8.60 12.37
CA ALA A 72 -8.95 -8.73 11.15
C ALA A 72 -7.76 -7.75 11.13
N ILE A 73 -6.61 -8.21 10.65
CA ILE A 73 -5.48 -7.31 10.36
C ILE A 73 -5.82 -6.55 9.06
N LEU A 74 -6.00 -5.23 9.14
CA LEU A 74 -6.28 -4.40 7.97
C LEU A 74 -5.05 -3.55 7.64
N ILE A 75 -4.51 -3.73 6.44
CA ILE A 75 -3.39 -2.94 5.92
C ILE A 75 -3.90 -2.16 4.72
N GLN A 76 -3.80 -0.83 4.75
CA GLN A 76 -4.14 0.04 3.62
C GLN A 76 -2.91 0.27 2.75
N ASN A 77 -3.01 0.13 1.43
CA ASN A 77 -1.98 0.60 0.51
C ASN A 77 -2.18 2.08 0.19
N ARG A 78 -1.15 2.91 0.38
CA ARG A 78 -1.17 4.36 0.14
C ARG A 78 -2.45 5.03 0.65
N GLY A 79 -3.19 5.72 -0.22
CA GLY A 79 -4.41 6.46 0.13
C GLY A 79 -4.17 7.54 1.16
N PHE A 80 -3.01 8.21 1.12
CA PHE A 80 -2.56 9.14 2.16
C PHE A 80 -3.55 10.27 2.42
N GLN A 81 -4.26 10.73 1.39
CA GLN A 81 -5.32 11.74 1.52
C GLN A 81 -6.45 11.33 2.49
N LEU A 82 -6.71 10.03 2.63
CA LEU A 82 -7.74 9.50 3.54
C LEU A 82 -7.17 9.01 4.87
N LEU A 83 -5.85 8.93 4.99
CA LEU A 83 -5.20 8.16 6.05
C LEU A 83 -5.47 8.72 7.44
N GLU A 84 -5.54 10.04 7.64
CA GLU A 84 -5.86 10.60 8.96
C GLU A 84 -7.22 10.09 9.49
N ALA A 85 -8.21 9.96 8.60
CA ALA A 85 -9.53 9.46 8.96
C ALA A 85 -9.58 7.92 8.99
N SER A 86 -8.86 7.23 8.09
CA SER A 86 -8.87 5.77 8.01
C SER A 86 -7.98 5.09 9.06
N ALA A 87 -6.99 5.80 9.60
CA ALA A 87 -6.01 5.28 10.57
C ALA A 87 -6.65 4.65 11.82
N LEU A 88 -7.82 5.13 12.24
CA LEU A 88 -8.55 4.58 13.39
C LEU A 88 -9.15 3.18 13.13
N TYR A 89 -9.23 2.78 11.86
CA TYR A 89 -9.86 1.54 11.44
C TYR A 89 -8.86 0.51 10.91
N ILE A 90 -7.58 0.85 10.77
CA ILE A 90 -6.55 -0.03 10.18
C ILE A 90 -5.45 -0.36 11.20
N ASN A 91 -4.71 -1.43 10.94
CA ASN A 91 -3.56 -1.82 11.75
C ASN A 91 -2.25 -1.28 11.18
N GLY A 92 -2.22 -0.97 9.88
CA GLY A 92 -1.05 -0.42 9.24
C GLY A 92 -1.29 0.10 7.84
N VAL A 93 -0.25 0.73 7.30
CA VAL A 93 -0.22 1.29 5.96
C VAL A 93 1.01 0.79 5.22
N LEU A 94 0.84 0.48 3.93
CA LEU A 94 1.92 0.27 2.98
C LEU A 94 2.22 1.58 2.27
N PHE A 95 3.48 1.99 2.31
CA PHE A 95 4.04 3.00 1.43
C PHE A 95 4.84 2.26 0.35
N GLU A 96 4.26 2.13 -0.84
CA GLU A 96 4.95 1.57 -2.00
C GLU A 96 5.70 2.63 -2.82
N ASP A 97 6.54 2.17 -3.77
CA ASP A 97 7.60 2.97 -4.41
C ASP A 97 8.56 3.63 -3.41
N PHE A 98 8.80 2.95 -2.29
CA PHE A 98 9.59 3.50 -1.20
C PHE A 98 11.08 3.48 -1.53
N GLY A 99 11.60 4.62 -1.97
CA GLY A 99 13.02 4.81 -2.28
C GLY A 99 13.39 4.31 -3.67
N THR A 100 12.86 3.17 -4.12
CA THR A 100 13.07 2.66 -5.48
C THR A 100 11.76 2.23 -6.13
N TYR A 101 11.63 2.49 -7.43
CA TYR A 101 10.38 2.31 -8.18
C TYR A 101 10.67 1.75 -9.57
N TYR A 102 9.62 1.25 -10.23
CA TYR A 102 9.68 0.88 -11.64
C TYR A 102 9.13 2.01 -12.51
N ASN A 103 9.98 2.57 -13.36
CA ASN A 103 9.60 3.60 -14.31
C ASN A 103 8.98 2.95 -15.55
N PHE A 104 7.65 2.96 -15.64
CA PHE A 104 6.91 2.40 -16.78
C PHE A 104 7.20 3.12 -18.12
N THR A 105 7.66 4.37 -18.09
CA THR A 105 8.02 5.11 -19.32
C THR A 105 9.36 4.61 -19.88
N THR A 106 10.34 4.34 -19.01
CA THR A 106 11.69 3.90 -19.43
C THR A 106 11.85 2.38 -19.41
N GLY A 107 10.95 1.64 -18.76
CA GLY A 107 11.02 0.20 -18.55
C GLY A 107 12.15 -0.21 -17.61
N ARG A 108 12.49 0.63 -16.62
CA ARG A 108 13.65 0.43 -15.73
C ARG A 108 13.32 0.68 -14.27
N TYR A 109 14.04 -0.02 -13.40
CA TYR A 109 14.04 0.25 -11.96
C TYR A 109 14.98 1.41 -11.64
N GLU A 110 14.50 2.38 -10.88
CA GLU A 110 15.21 3.64 -10.62
C GLU A 110 15.19 3.96 -9.11
N LYS A 111 16.27 4.56 -8.60
CA LYS A 111 16.29 5.17 -7.26
C LYS A 111 15.60 6.54 -7.32
N LEU A 112 14.74 6.82 -6.35
CA LEU A 112 14.22 8.16 -6.13
C LEU A 112 15.38 9.13 -5.86
N SER A 113 15.25 10.32 -6.40
CA SER A 113 16.21 11.41 -6.21
C SER A 113 15.48 12.76 -6.27
N GLY A 114 16.18 13.84 -5.93
CA GLY A 114 15.64 15.21 -6.04
C GLY A 114 14.30 15.39 -5.30
N SER A 115 13.32 15.93 -6.01
CA SER A 115 11.98 16.20 -5.46
C SER A 115 11.23 14.94 -5.05
N GLY A 116 11.37 13.83 -5.79
CA GLY A 116 10.69 12.57 -5.45
C GLY A 116 11.18 11.99 -4.12
N LEU A 117 12.50 12.01 -3.88
CA LEU A 117 13.05 11.60 -2.58
C LEU A 117 12.69 12.59 -1.47
N SER A 118 12.60 13.89 -1.77
CA SER A 118 12.19 14.90 -0.78
C SER A 118 10.74 14.70 -0.34
N TRP A 119 9.83 14.51 -1.29
CA TRP A 119 8.43 14.20 -1.03
C TRP A 119 8.27 12.91 -0.22
N LEU A 120 8.99 11.85 -0.58
CA LEU A 120 8.97 10.60 0.19
C LEU A 120 9.36 10.85 1.64
N ARG A 121 10.42 11.63 1.89
CA ARG A 121 10.88 11.95 3.24
C ARG A 121 9.85 12.74 4.03
N GLU A 122 9.14 13.67 3.40
CA GLU A 122 8.06 14.43 4.04
C GLU A 122 6.90 13.51 4.46
N VAL A 123 6.44 12.65 3.55
CA VAL A 123 5.38 11.66 3.85
C VAL A 123 5.85 10.67 4.92
N ALA A 124 7.10 10.20 4.83
CA ALA A 124 7.67 9.26 5.80
C ALA A 124 7.80 9.88 7.21
N CYS A 125 8.18 11.15 7.32
CA CYS A 125 8.15 11.87 8.60
C CYS A 125 6.75 11.86 9.21
N TRP A 126 5.73 12.25 8.43
CA TRP A 126 4.35 12.29 8.90
C TRP A 126 3.80 10.89 9.27
N LEU A 127 4.11 9.87 8.47
CA LEU A 127 3.75 8.48 8.79
C LEU A 127 4.43 7.97 10.06
N ALA A 128 5.67 8.38 10.34
CA ALA A 128 6.36 8.05 11.59
C ALA A 128 5.63 8.65 12.80
N ASP A 129 5.10 9.87 12.69
CA ASP A 129 4.30 10.51 13.74
C ASP A 129 2.95 9.80 13.95
N LEU A 130 2.25 9.43 12.87
CA LEU A 130 1.01 8.65 12.95
C LEU A 130 1.25 7.27 13.58
N ARG A 131 2.33 6.59 13.18
CA ARG A 131 2.77 5.34 13.81
C ARG A 131 2.99 5.51 15.31
N ALA A 132 3.72 6.56 15.73
CA ALA A 132 4.01 6.77 17.14
C ALA A 132 2.77 7.10 17.97
N SER A 133 1.82 7.85 17.40
CA SER A 133 0.61 8.30 18.08
C SER A 133 -0.52 7.25 18.10
N LEU A 134 -0.68 6.47 17.03
CA LEU A 134 -1.79 5.52 16.87
C LEU A 134 -1.36 4.06 16.92
N GLY A 135 -0.06 3.77 17.01
CA GLY A 135 0.46 2.40 17.02
C GLY A 135 0.38 1.70 15.66
N LEU A 136 0.25 2.45 14.56
CA LEU A 136 0.20 1.90 13.21
C LEU A 136 1.51 1.19 12.83
N ILE A 137 1.38 0.09 12.11
CA ILE A 137 2.51 -0.52 11.40
C ILE A 137 2.70 0.23 10.09
N VAL A 138 3.93 0.59 9.75
CA VAL A 138 4.26 1.14 8.42
C VAL A 138 5.18 0.17 7.69
N LEU A 139 4.68 -0.32 6.57
CA LEU A 139 5.39 -1.20 5.65
C LEU A 139 5.93 -0.35 4.50
N ALA A 140 7.19 -0.57 4.11
CA ALA A 140 7.83 0.13 3.01
C ALA A 140 8.11 -0.87 1.88
N LEU A 141 7.37 -0.78 0.78
CA LEU A 141 7.56 -1.62 -0.40
C LEU A 141 8.34 -0.86 -1.46
N ALA A 142 9.41 -1.47 -1.96
CA ALA A 142 10.22 -0.90 -3.03
C ALA A 142 10.47 -1.90 -4.14
N TYR A 143 10.85 -1.40 -5.31
CA TYR A 143 11.00 -2.23 -6.49
C TYR A 143 12.43 -2.21 -7.04
N ALA A 144 12.96 -3.37 -7.41
CA ALA A 144 14.28 -3.56 -8.02
C ALA A 144 14.30 -4.80 -8.91
N ASP A 145 15.24 -4.88 -9.86
CA ASP A 145 15.38 -6.03 -10.76
C ASP A 145 16.09 -7.23 -10.09
N PRO A 146 15.40 -8.36 -9.82
CA PRO A 146 16.03 -9.54 -9.24
C PRO A 146 17.03 -10.21 -10.21
N GLY A 147 16.91 -9.95 -11.52
CA GLY A 147 17.82 -10.43 -12.56
C GLY A 147 19.19 -9.73 -12.55
N SER A 148 19.35 -8.68 -11.75
CA SER A 148 20.58 -7.88 -11.64
C SER A 148 21.13 -7.87 -10.21
N PRO A 149 21.78 -8.95 -9.72
CA PRO A 149 22.07 -9.15 -8.29
C PRO A 149 22.88 -8.05 -7.60
N SER A 150 23.82 -7.39 -8.31
CA SER A 150 24.58 -6.27 -7.74
C SER A 150 23.72 -5.05 -7.51
N THR A 151 22.91 -4.67 -8.51
CA THR A 151 21.98 -3.54 -8.44
C THR A 151 20.87 -3.82 -7.44
N PHE A 152 20.37 -5.05 -7.41
CA PHE A 152 19.35 -5.48 -6.45
C PHE A 152 19.82 -5.29 -5.00
N ARG A 153 21.06 -5.71 -4.68
CA ARG A 153 21.65 -5.48 -3.35
C ARG A 153 21.85 -4.00 -3.03
N ASP A 154 22.32 -3.21 -3.98
CA ASP A 154 22.50 -1.76 -3.82
C ASP A 154 21.17 -1.02 -3.58
N TYR A 155 20.08 -1.48 -4.22
CA TYR A 155 18.73 -0.93 -4.01
C TYR A 155 18.18 -1.36 -2.65
N MET A 156 18.34 -2.64 -2.28
CA MET A 156 17.98 -3.13 -0.96
C MET A 156 18.69 -2.37 0.16
N GLU A 157 19.99 -2.13 0.05
CA GLU A 157 20.75 -1.38 1.05
C GLU A 157 20.22 0.06 1.19
N PHE A 158 19.96 0.73 0.07
CA PHE A 158 19.37 2.07 0.05
C PHE A 158 18.01 2.10 0.74
N VAL A 159 17.11 1.18 0.39
CA VAL A 159 15.75 1.09 0.95
C VAL A 159 15.79 0.75 2.44
N ASN A 160 16.65 -0.17 2.85
CA ASN A 160 16.78 -0.57 4.26
C ASN A 160 17.29 0.59 5.13
N ASN A 161 18.30 1.33 4.65
CA ASN A 161 18.82 2.50 5.35
C ASN A 161 17.73 3.58 5.47
N LEU A 162 17.03 3.87 4.38
CA LEU A 162 15.96 4.87 4.37
C LEU A 162 14.79 4.47 5.28
N ALA A 163 14.34 3.22 5.25
CA ALA A 163 13.25 2.74 6.11
C ALA A 163 13.63 2.75 7.59
N ALA A 164 14.91 2.47 7.91
CA ALA A 164 15.44 2.52 9.26
C ALA A 164 15.40 3.94 9.87
N GLU A 165 15.55 4.99 9.07
CA GLU A 165 15.43 6.39 9.52
C GLU A 165 14.05 6.68 10.16
N TYR A 166 13.00 5.97 9.72
CA TYR A 166 11.61 6.19 10.13
C TYR A 166 11.00 5.04 10.96
N GLY A 167 11.77 3.96 11.18
CA GLY A 167 11.29 2.76 11.86
C GLY A 167 10.24 1.96 11.07
N PHE A 168 10.33 2.00 9.75
CA PHE A 168 9.45 1.25 8.84
C PHE A 168 9.97 -0.17 8.60
N ILE A 169 9.10 -1.08 8.17
CA ILE A 169 9.45 -2.46 7.83
C ILE A 169 9.63 -2.55 6.30
N PRO A 170 10.87 -2.64 5.78
CA PRO A 170 11.11 -2.69 4.34
C PRO A 170 10.89 -4.08 3.73
N TYR A 171 10.50 -4.10 2.46
CA TYR A 171 10.53 -5.26 1.57
C TYR A 171 10.83 -4.79 0.14
N VAL A 172 11.69 -5.52 -0.59
CA VAL A 172 12.06 -5.19 -1.98
C VAL A 172 11.74 -6.35 -2.91
N SER A 173 11.00 -6.10 -4.00
CA SER A 173 10.56 -7.10 -4.99
C SER A 173 10.71 -6.59 -6.43
N ASP A 174 10.40 -7.44 -7.42
CA ASP A 174 10.06 -6.98 -8.77
C ASP A 174 8.69 -6.28 -8.79
N VAL A 175 8.45 -5.45 -9.82
CA VAL A 175 7.20 -4.67 -9.95
C VAL A 175 5.94 -5.53 -10.06
N ASN A 176 6.05 -6.77 -10.57
CA ASN A 176 4.92 -7.67 -10.71
C ASN A 176 4.66 -8.51 -9.45
N LEU A 177 5.44 -8.32 -8.38
CA LEU A 177 5.34 -9.07 -7.12
C LEU A 177 5.40 -10.60 -7.32
N THR A 178 6.19 -11.05 -8.29
CA THR A 178 6.38 -12.49 -8.59
C THR A 178 7.63 -13.08 -7.94
N TYR A 179 8.57 -12.22 -7.54
CA TYR A 179 9.81 -12.59 -6.87
C TYR A 179 9.64 -12.64 -5.36
N ILE A 180 9.94 -13.80 -4.76
CA ILE A 180 9.97 -13.95 -3.30
C ILE A 180 11.37 -13.63 -2.80
N ASN A 181 11.52 -12.49 -2.13
CA ASN A 181 12.80 -12.05 -1.60
C ASN A 181 13.06 -12.63 -0.21
N LEU A 182 13.74 -13.78 -0.18
CA LEU A 182 14.08 -14.50 1.05
C LEU A 182 15.04 -13.75 1.97
N ALA A 183 15.69 -12.67 1.53
CA ALA A 183 16.52 -11.84 2.41
C ALA A 183 15.69 -11.12 3.49
N TYR A 184 14.39 -10.94 3.25
CA TYR A 184 13.45 -10.35 4.22
C TYR A 184 12.64 -11.40 4.99
N ALA A 185 12.81 -12.69 4.69
CA ALA A 185 12.22 -13.75 5.49
C ALA A 185 12.89 -13.74 6.86
N ARG A 186 12.15 -13.39 7.92
CA ARG A 186 12.61 -13.65 9.28
C ARG A 186 12.42 -15.14 9.57
N GLY A 187 13.50 -15.80 9.98
CA GLY A 187 13.46 -17.14 10.57
C GLY A 187 12.89 -17.13 11.98
#